data_AF-A0A976PEM8-F1
#
_entry.id   AF-A0A976PEM8-F1
#
_cell.length_a   1.000
_cell.length_b   1.000
_cell.length_c   1.000
_cell.angle_alpha   90.00
_cell.angle_beta   90.00
_cell.angle_gamma   90.00
#
_symmetry.space_group_name_H-M   'P 1'
#
loop_
_entity.id
_entity.type
_entity.pdbx_description
1 polymer ?
#
loop_
_entity_poly.entity_id
_entity_poly.type
_entity_poly.pdbx_seq_one_letter_code
_entity_poly.pdbx_strand_id
1 'polypeptide(L)' 'MPGNTYLQVGAFSTHTAASTLSQKVQSLTEVPVVVRQQSQPTTLYKVLVGPLSDNDTLLNLRNLLQQRENISPFVVYE' A
#
# COMPACT_ATOMS: atom_id res chain seq x y z
N MET A 1 14.98 9.09 -0.52
CA MET A 1 14.36 8.22 0.51
C MET A 1 15.17 6.94 0.61
N PRO A 2 15.15 6.19 1.72
CA PRO A 2 15.72 4.85 1.71
C PRO A 2 14.91 3.97 0.74
N GLY A 3 15.58 3.12 -0.05
CA GLY A 3 14.99 2.39 -1.19
C GLY A 3 13.94 1.34 -0.82
N ASN A 4 13.59 1.27 0.45
CA ASN A 4 12.62 0.38 1.06
C ASN A 4 11.39 1.12 1.61
N THR A 5 11.07 2.30 1.05
CA THR A 5 9.90 3.09 1.45
C THR A 5 8.65 2.59 0.74
N TYR A 6 7.57 2.35 1.47
CA TYR A 6 6.28 1.92 0.93
C TYR A 6 5.15 2.72 1.55
N LEU A 7 4.01 2.77 0.86
CA LEU A 7 2.75 3.25 1.42
C LEU A 7 1.83 2.07 1.75
N GLN A 8 1.54 1.87 3.03
CA GLN A 8 0.51 0.93 3.48
C GLN A 8 -0.87 1.56 3.29
N VAL A 9 -1.68 0.96 2.43
CA VAL A 9 -3.03 1.42 2.08
C VAL A 9 -4.13 0.65 2.82
N GLY A 10 -3.79 -0.50 3.42
CA GLY A 10 -4.72 -1.30 4.21
C GLY A 10 -4.04 -2.48 4.89
N ALA A 11 -4.72 -3.04 5.88
CA ALA A 11 -4.33 -4.28 6.54
C ALA A 11 -5.58 -5.11 6.85
N PHE A 12 -5.58 -6.37 6.45
CA PHE A 12 -6.75 -7.25 6.52
C PHE A 12 -6.41 -8.56 7.21
N SER A 13 -7.41 -9.20 7.83
CA SER A 13 -7.29 -10.54 8.40
C SER A 13 -7.40 -11.66 7.37
N THR A 14 -7.84 -11.35 6.13
CA THR A 14 -8.01 -12.32 5.05
C THR A 14 -7.24 -11.91 3.80
N HIS A 15 -6.67 -12.90 3.12
CA HIS A 15 -5.95 -12.69 1.86
C HIS A 15 -6.86 -12.12 0.78
N THR A 16 -8.10 -12.61 0.68
CA THR A 16 -9.07 -12.16 -0.33
C THR A 16 -9.35 -10.67 -0.23
N ALA A 17 -9.60 -10.13 0.98
CA ALA A 17 -9.85 -8.71 1.16
C ALA A 17 -8.63 -7.85 0.78
N ALA A 18 -7.43 -8.28 1.16
CA ALA A 18 -6.19 -7.61 0.78
C ALA A 18 -5.94 -7.66 -0.74
N SER A 19 -6.24 -8.79 -1.39
CA SER A 19 -6.10 -8.97 -2.84
C SER A 19 -7.07 -8.07 -3.61
N THR A 20 -8.33 -7.98 -3.16
CA THR A 20 -9.33 -7.09 -3.76
C THR A 20 -8.90 -5.63 -3.66
N LEU A 21 -8.41 -5.17 -2.50
CA LEU A 21 -7.90 -3.81 -2.38
C LEU A 21 -6.66 -3.60 -3.26
N SER A 22 -5.75 -4.57 -3.29
CA SER A 22 -4.54 -4.51 -4.12
C SER A 22 -4.87 -4.30 -5.59
N GLN A 23 -5.79 -5.09 -6.15
CA GLN A 23 -6.25 -4.93 -7.54
C GLN A 23 -6.88 -3.56 -7.80
N LYS A 24 -7.67 -3.07 -6.85
CA LYS A 24 -8.31 -1.75 -6.94
C LYS A 24 -7.28 -0.62 -6.92
N VAL A 25 -6.26 -0.72 -6.09
CA VAL A 25 -5.20 0.29 -6.01
C VAL A 25 -4.29 0.19 -7.23
N GLN A 26 -3.99 -1.02 -7.72
CA GLN A 26 -3.16 -1.24 -8.91
C GLN A 26 -3.80 -0.66 -10.19
N SER A 27 -5.13 -0.54 -10.27
CA SER A 27 -5.78 0.12 -11.41
C SER A 27 -5.73 1.66 -11.34
N LEU A 28 -5.34 2.22 -10.19
CA LEU A 28 -5.25 3.65 -9.94
C LEU A 28 -3.82 4.21 -10.06
N THR A 29 -2.81 3.34 -10.08
CA THR A 29 -1.40 3.73 -10.12
C THR A 29 -0.55 2.73 -10.90
N GLU A 30 0.51 3.25 -11.52
CA GLU A 30 1.54 2.44 -12.18
C GLU A 30 2.57 1.88 -11.20
N VAL A 31 2.57 2.37 -9.95
CA VAL A 31 3.46 1.87 -8.90
C VAL A 31 3.06 0.45 -8.51
N PRO A 32 4.02 -0.47 -8.28
CA PRO A 32 3.69 -1.84 -7.86
C PRO A 32 2.92 -1.88 -6.54
N VAL A 33 1.84 -2.65 -6.52
CA VAL A 33 1.08 -2.94 -5.29
C VAL A 33 1.35 -4.37 -4.86
N VAL A 34 1.85 -4.53 -3.63
CA VAL A 34 2.25 -5.82 -3.06
C VAL A 34 1.44 -6.14 -1.81
N VAL A 35 1.01 -7.39 -1.69
CA VAL A 35 0.36 -7.90 -0.47
C VAL A 35 1.42 -8.64 0.35
N ARG A 36 1.75 -8.13 1.54
CA ARG A 36 2.65 -8.79 2.47
C ARG A 36 1.87 -9.48 3.57
N GLN A 37 2.16 -10.76 3.78
CA GLN A 37 1.64 -11.51 4.91
C GLN A 37 2.59 -11.37 6.10
N GLN A 38 2.07 -10.89 7.23
CA GLN A 38 2.73 -10.90 8.52
C GLN A 38 2.04 -11.94 9.40
N SER A 39 2.73 -12.98 9.84
CA SER A 39 2.12 -14.11 10.55
C SER A 39 2.12 -13.96 12.08
N GLN A 40 2.83 -12.97 12.65
CA GLN A 40 2.97 -12.78 14.10
C GLN A 40 2.76 -11.31 14.48
N PRO A 41 2.10 -11.01 15.62
CA PRO A 41 1.44 -11.94 16.56
C PRO A 41 0.13 -12.56 16.02
N THR A 42 -0.43 -12.02 14.94
CA THR A 42 -1.61 -12.55 14.24
C THR A 42 -1.37 -12.48 12.74
N THR A 43 -2.01 -13.36 11.97
CA THR A 43 -1.92 -13.33 10.50
C THR A 43 -2.65 -12.10 9.97
N LEU A 44 -1.89 -11.20 9.37
CA LEU A 44 -2.36 -9.97 8.73
C LEU A 44 -1.81 -9.88 7.31
N TYR A 45 -2.64 -9.41 6.40
CA TYR A 45 -2.31 -9.15 5.01
C TYR A 45 -2.28 -7.64 4.80
N LYS A 46 -1.07 -7.07 4.75
CA LYS A 46 -0.83 -5.65 4.51
C LYS A 46 -0.77 -5.40 3.01
N VAL A 47 -1.51 -4.41 2.54
CA VAL A 47 -1.44 -3.94 1.16
C VAL A 47 -0.50 -2.74 1.12
N LEU A 48 0.60 -2.87 0.39
CA LEU A 48 1.65 -1.88 0.29
C LEU A 48 1.80 -1.42 -1.15
N VAL A 49 2.13 -0.15 -1.36
CA VAL A 49 2.43 0.43 -2.68
C VAL A 49 3.87 0.91 -2.69
N GLY A 50 4.70 0.37 -3.59
CA GLY A 50 6.12 0.67 -3.69
C GLY A 50 6.97 -0.51 -4.18
N PRO A 51 8.30 -0.41 -4.09
CA PRO A 51 9.06 0.62 -3.38
C PRO A 51 8.98 2.01 -4.04
N LEU A 52 8.98 3.05 -3.21
CA LEU A 52 8.98 4.46 -3.61
C LEU A 52 10.37 5.04 -3.38
N SER A 53 10.97 5.62 -4.42
CA SER A 53 12.31 6.22 -4.36
C SER A 53 12.27 7.74 -4.14
N ASP A 54 11.16 8.38 -4.51
CA ASP A 54 11.01 9.83 -4.62
C ASP A 54 9.84 10.36 -3.78
N ASN A 55 10.05 11.52 -3.14
CA ASN A 55 9.03 12.18 -2.32
C ASN A 55 7.82 12.64 -3.14
N ASP A 56 8.04 13.09 -4.39
CA ASP A 56 6.96 13.55 -5.27
C ASP A 56 5.99 12.42 -5.61
N THR A 57 6.52 11.24 -5.94
CA THR A 57 5.71 10.03 -6.19
C THR A 57 4.91 9.65 -4.96
N LEU A 58 5.51 9.72 -3.76
CA LEU A 58 4.80 9.44 -2.51
C LEU A 58 3.64 10.42 -2.26
N LEU A 59 3.89 11.73 -2.39
CA LEU A 59 2.88 12.75 -2.17
C LEU A 59 1.73 12.65 -3.19
N ASN A 60 2.06 12.45 -4.47
CA ASN A 60 1.07 12.25 -5.52
C ASN A 60 0.21 11.02 -5.26
N LEU A 61 0.83 9.90 -4.89
CA LEU A 61 0.10 8.66 -4.61
C LEU A 61 -0.80 8.80 -3.37
N ARG A 62 -0.32 9.46 -2.32
CA ARG A 62 -1.10 9.76 -1.12
C ARG A 62 -2.33 10.60 -1.46
N ASN A 63 -2.14 11.67 -2.22
CA ASN A 63 -3.24 12.55 -2.65
C ASN A 63 -4.25 11.80 -3.52
N LEU A 64 -3.76 10.99 -4.46
CA LEU A 64 -4.61 10.20 -5.35
C LEU A 64 -5.48 9.21 -4.56
N LEU A 65 -4.88 8.46 -3.64
CA LEU A 65 -5.59 7.49 -2.80
C LEU A 65 -6.62 8.14 -1.88
N GLN A 66 -6.29 9.31 -1.33
CA GLN A 66 -7.23 10.07 -0.51
C GLN A 66 -8.40 10.60 -1.34
N GLN A 67 -8.16 11.10 -2.54
CA GLN A 67 -9.20 11.68 -3.40
C GLN A 67 -10.11 10.64 -4.05
N ARG A 68 -9.56 9.50 -4.48
CA ARG A 68 -10.31 8.48 -5.23
C ARG A 68 -11.02 7.49 -4.32
N GLU A 69 -10.41 7.15 -3.20
CA GLU A 69 -10.82 6.01 -2.38
C GLU A 69 -11.04 6.38 -0.91
N ASN A 70 -10.82 7.64 -0.52
CA ASN A 70 -10.81 8.09 0.87
C ASN A 70 -9.87 7.24 1.77
N ILE A 71 -8.82 6.69 1.16
CA ILE A 71 -7.81 5.92 1.87
C ILE A 71 -6.79 6.90 2.43
N SER A 72 -6.46 6.73 3.72
CA SER A 72 -5.37 7.45 4.38
C SER A 72 -4.16 6.53 4.50
N PRO A 73 -3.23 6.54 3.52
CA PRO A 73 -2.10 5.63 3.53
C PRO A 73 -1.04 6.07 4.55
N PHE A 74 -0.33 5.09 5.09
CA PHE A 74 0.77 5.28 6.05
C PHE A 74 2.11 4.94 5.40
N VAL A 75 3.13 5.78 5.62
CA VAL A 75 4.49 5.48 5.18
C VAL A 75 5.07 4.39 6.09
N VAL A 76 5.55 3.31 5.49
CA VAL A 76 6.22 2.20 6.18
C VAL A 76 7.56 1.91 5.51
N TYR A 77 8.50 1.39 6.29
CA TYR A 77 9.82 0.98 5.83
C TYR A 77 9.94 -0.53 6.05
N GLU A 78 10.38 -1.27 5.03
CA GLU A 78 10.52 -2.74 5.06
C GLU A 78 11.96 -3.23 4.83
#